data_AF-A0A940ER91-F1
#
_entry.id   AF-A0A940ER91-F1
#
_cell.length_a   1.000
_cell.length_b   1.000
_cell.length_c   1.000
_cell.angle_alpha   90.00
_cell.angle_beta   90.00
_cell.angle_gamma   90.00
#
_symmetry.space_group_name_H-M   'P 1'
#
loop_
_entity.id
_entity.type
_entity.pdbx_description
1 polymer ?
#
loop_
_entity_poly.entity_id
_entity_poly.type
_entity_poly.pdbx_seq_one_letter_code
_entity_poly.pdbx_strand_id
1 'polypeptide(L)'
;MRRRGALALATAVALALLVGCGEGEAASDRLATPKLGACRVLKPADIAQTSNDSPVVPCTKKHTAQTFAIGTLPASTGTTYDDRRHGTFVFETCQKAFGEFLGADESLAMRVQLSWAWFRPSERGWKKGARWYRCDVLGGPDHATSYRPLPVDARGLFSTDLPAAWLTCARGSSFAGSTKVPCSEKHDWRAVTTVKVGQPADHYPGDRIVQVRSRDYCQESVGGWMHYPPDYDYGYSWFREAQWKAGNRRSVCWAKTDQ
;
A
#
# COMPACT_ATOMS: atom_id res chain seq x y z
N MET A 1 68.96 42.14 44.39
CA MET A 1 68.66 41.33 43.18
C MET A 1 67.16 41.06 43.11
N ARG A 2 66.50 41.60 42.08
CA ARG A 2 65.25 41.17 41.42
C ARG A 2 64.29 40.21 42.17
N ARG A 3 63.02 40.60 42.37
CA ARG A 3 61.87 40.29 41.47
C ARG A 3 60.54 40.91 41.93
N ARG A 4 59.80 41.39 40.92
CA ARG A 4 58.42 41.92 40.92
C ARG A 4 57.40 40.76 40.80
N GLY A 5 56.14 41.01 41.18
CA GLY A 5 54.95 40.24 40.74
C GLY A 5 53.69 40.77 41.44
N ALA A 6 52.96 41.76 40.89
CA ALA A 6 52.00 41.70 39.77
C ALA A 6 50.62 41.15 40.20
N LEU A 7 49.67 42.08 40.45
CA LEU A 7 48.22 41.81 40.50
C LEU A 7 47.73 41.40 39.11
N ALA A 8 46.90 40.35 39.04
CA ALA A 8 46.15 40.00 37.85
C ALA A 8 44.66 39.92 38.19
N LEU A 9 43.87 40.90 37.72
CA LEU A 9 42.41 40.80 37.63
C LEU A 9 42.06 39.85 36.48
N ALA A 10 41.34 38.77 36.77
CA ALA A 10 40.80 37.87 35.76
C ALA A 10 39.37 38.30 35.37
N THR A 11 39.22 38.89 34.18
CA THR A 11 37.94 39.13 33.52
C THR A 11 37.51 37.88 32.78
N ALA A 12 36.47 37.18 33.28
CA ALA A 12 35.85 36.07 32.59
C ALA A 12 34.86 36.60 31.53
N VAL A 13 35.21 36.46 30.25
CA VAL A 13 34.30 36.71 29.13
C VAL A 13 33.56 35.40 28.84
N ALA A 14 32.28 35.35 29.19
CA ALA A 14 31.40 34.24 28.84
C ALA A 14 30.89 34.42 27.40
N LEU A 15 31.44 33.66 26.45
CA LEU A 15 30.84 33.50 25.12
C LEU A 15 29.62 32.60 25.21
N ALA A 16 28.42 33.19 25.14
CA ALA A 16 27.18 32.47 24.91
C ALA A 16 27.10 32.05 23.43
N LEU A 17 27.39 30.77 23.14
CA LEU A 17 27.12 30.16 21.85
C LEU A 17 25.60 29.91 21.75
N LEU A 18 24.91 30.78 21.02
CA LEU A 18 23.55 30.55 20.54
C LEU A 18 23.59 29.41 19.50
N VAL A 19 23.37 28.18 19.96
CA VAL A 19 23.07 27.05 19.07
C VAL A 19 21.65 27.24 18.56
N GLY A 20 21.52 27.85 17.39
CA GLY A 20 20.25 27.89 16.66
C GLY A 20 19.83 26.47 16.33
N CYS A 21 18.76 25.99 16.95
CA CYS A 21 18.05 24.79 16.52
C CYS A 21 17.44 25.07 15.14
N GLY A 22 18.20 24.83 14.07
CA GLY A 22 17.63 24.69 12.74
C GLY A 22 16.83 23.39 12.71
N GLU A 23 15.50 23.47 12.91
CA GLU A 23 14.59 22.37 12.61
C GLU A 23 14.82 21.95 11.15
N GLY A 24 15.39 20.77 10.96
CA GLY A 24 15.66 20.23 9.63
C GLY A 24 14.37 20.15 8.81
N GLU A 25 14.43 20.54 7.53
CA GLU A 25 13.27 20.50 6.64
C GLU A 25 12.66 19.09 6.57
N ALA A 26 11.37 19.00 6.87
CA ALA A 26 10.58 17.77 6.82
C ALA A 26 10.70 17.12 5.44
N ALA A 27 10.80 15.79 5.39
CA ALA A 27 10.99 15.07 4.13
C ALA A 27 9.87 15.35 3.10
N SER A 28 8.65 15.59 3.57
CA SER A 28 7.49 15.96 2.75
C SER A 28 7.60 17.33 2.06
N ASP A 29 8.46 18.22 2.56
CA ASP A 29 8.59 19.60 2.07
C ASP A 29 9.63 19.73 0.95
N ARG A 30 10.48 18.71 0.78
CA ARG A 30 11.62 18.74 -0.12
C ARG A 30 11.17 18.70 -1.58
N LEU A 31 11.91 19.43 -2.43
CA LEU A 31 11.72 19.41 -3.89
C LEU A 31 12.14 18.08 -4.51
N ALA A 32 13.17 17.45 -3.93
CA ALA A 32 13.68 16.17 -4.39
C ALA A 32 12.64 15.06 -4.18
N THR A 33 12.49 14.20 -5.20
CA THR A 33 11.61 13.03 -5.11
C THR A 33 12.14 12.04 -4.06
N PRO A 34 11.27 11.40 -3.27
CA PRO A 34 11.67 10.34 -2.35
C PRO A 34 12.46 9.22 -3.03
N LYS A 35 13.31 8.53 -2.26
CA LYS A 35 14.13 7.42 -2.76
C LYS A 35 13.29 6.16 -3.03
N LEU A 36 13.40 5.61 -4.23
CA LEU A 36 12.84 4.30 -4.58
C LEU A 36 13.43 3.19 -3.70
N GLY A 37 12.60 2.25 -3.24
CA GLY A 37 13.01 1.15 -2.36
C GLY A 37 13.21 1.55 -0.89
N ALA A 38 12.93 2.81 -0.51
CA ALA A 38 13.06 3.23 0.88
C ALA A 38 12.01 2.54 1.79
N CYS A 39 12.46 2.12 2.98
CA CYS A 39 11.62 1.43 3.95
C CYS A 39 11.20 2.35 5.10
N ARG A 40 9.96 2.18 5.59
CA ARG A 40 9.37 2.98 6.68
C ARG A 40 8.55 2.09 7.61
N VAL A 41 8.32 2.59 8.82
CA VAL A 41 7.35 2.01 9.76
C VAL A 41 6.09 2.86 9.72
N LEU A 42 5.23 2.59 8.74
CA LEU A 42 3.91 3.24 8.64
C LEU A 42 2.87 2.50 9.48
N LYS A 43 1.92 3.27 10.00
CA LYS A 43 0.72 2.83 10.72
C LYS A 43 -0.52 3.23 9.91
N PRO A 44 -1.69 2.65 10.20
CA PRO A 44 -2.93 3.03 9.52
C PRO A 44 -3.23 4.54 9.56
N ALA A 45 -2.90 5.23 10.66
CA ALA A 45 -3.06 6.68 10.78
C ALA A 45 -2.17 7.48 9.82
N ASP A 46 -1.02 6.94 9.42
CA ASP A 46 -0.08 7.62 8.52
C ASP A 46 -0.60 7.60 7.09
N ILE A 47 -1.25 6.52 6.66
CA ILE A 47 -1.78 6.37 5.29
C ILE A 47 -3.08 7.15 5.06
N ALA A 48 -3.72 7.61 6.14
CA ALA A 48 -4.88 8.50 6.08
C ALA A 48 -4.48 9.95 5.71
N GLN A 49 -3.18 10.27 5.75
CA GLN A 49 -2.65 11.58 5.41
C GLN A 49 -2.30 11.66 3.91
N THR A 50 -2.49 12.84 3.32
CA THR A 50 -2.11 13.09 1.90
C THR A 50 -0.59 13.19 1.70
N SER A 51 0.12 13.56 2.76
CA SER A 51 1.58 13.63 2.79
C SER A 51 2.12 12.88 4.00
N ASN A 52 3.35 12.40 3.89
CA ASN A 52 3.98 11.62 4.94
C ASN A 52 5.50 11.87 4.97
N ASP A 53 5.98 12.28 6.14
CA ASP A 53 7.36 12.60 6.45
C ASP A 53 8.03 11.58 7.38
N SER A 54 7.39 10.42 7.60
CA SER A 54 7.94 9.36 8.44
C SER A 54 9.38 9.01 8.03
N PRO A 55 10.29 8.84 9.03
CA PRO A 55 11.69 8.63 8.76
C PRO A 55 11.93 7.31 8.02
N VAL A 56 12.93 7.32 7.13
CA VAL A 56 13.39 6.10 6.46
C VAL A 56 14.21 5.28 7.46
N VAL A 57 13.95 3.97 7.48
CA VAL A 57 14.71 2.99 8.26
C VAL A 57 15.47 2.04 7.33
N PRO A 58 16.56 1.41 7.77
CA PRO A 58 17.19 0.33 7.01
C PRO A 58 16.18 -0.81 6.81
N CYS A 59 16.03 -1.32 5.58
CA CYS A 59 15.08 -2.40 5.27
C CYS A 59 15.41 -3.73 5.98
N THR A 60 16.65 -3.92 6.43
CA THR A 60 17.05 -5.04 7.29
C THR A 60 16.49 -4.94 8.72
N LYS A 61 15.92 -3.79 9.09
CA LYS A 61 15.14 -3.61 10.32
C LYS A 61 13.65 -3.80 10.02
N LYS A 62 12.89 -4.06 11.08
CA LYS A 62 11.43 -4.18 11.01
C LYS A 62 10.84 -2.93 10.36
N HIS A 63 10.14 -3.10 9.24
CA HIS A 63 9.45 -2.06 8.51
C HIS A 63 8.12 -2.61 7.99
N THR A 64 7.14 -1.74 7.82
CA THR A 64 5.77 -2.11 7.39
C THR A 64 5.43 -1.56 6.02
N ALA A 65 6.31 -0.72 5.47
CA ALA A 65 6.13 -0.11 4.16
C ALA A 65 7.45 -0.02 3.37
N GLN A 66 7.36 -0.20 2.06
CA GLN A 66 8.48 -0.05 1.13
C GLN A 66 8.05 0.73 -0.12
N THR A 67 8.81 1.75 -0.50
CA THR A 67 8.53 2.55 -1.70
C THR A 67 8.78 1.73 -2.97
N PHE A 68 7.74 1.45 -3.75
CA PHE A 68 7.85 0.67 -5.00
C PHE A 68 7.71 1.49 -6.28
N ALA A 69 7.12 2.68 -6.19
CA ALA A 69 7.02 3.60 -7.33
C ALA A 69 7.16 5.06 -6.86
N ILE A 70 7.78 5.87 -7.71
CA ILE A 70 7.94 7.31 -7.53
C ILE A 70 7.83 7.99 -8.89
N GLY A 71 7.48 9.28 -8.89
CA GLY A 71 7.52 10.09 -10.09
C GLY A 71 7.11 11.52 -9.82
N THR A 72 6.77 12.25 -10.88
CA THR A 72 6.29 13.63 -10.81
C THR A 72 4.86 13.69 -11.33
N LEU A 73 4.01 14.43 -10.64
CA LEU A 73 2.65 14.74 -11.04
C LEU A 73 2.70 15.59 -12.32
N PRO A 74 2.11 15.12 -13.43
CA PRO A 74 2.07 15.88 -14.67
C PRO A 74 1.30 17.19 -14.52
N ALA A 75 1.69 18.25 -15.24
CA ALA A 75 0.91 19.49 -15.23
C ALA A 75 -0.54 19.32 -15.72
N SER A 76 -0.81 18.29 -16.55
CA SER A 76 -2.14 17.95 -17.05
C SER A 76 -3.10 17.43 -15.97
N THR A 77 -2.58 16.99 -14.82
CA THR A 77 -3.42 16.55 -13.68
C THR A 77 -3.85 17.72 -12.78
N GLY A 78 -3.55 18.96 -13.18
CA GLY A 78 -4.00 20.18 -12.51
C GLY A 78 -2.89 20.96 -11.85
N THR A 79 -3.20 22.21 -11.46
CA THR A 79 -2.24 23.16 -10.87
C THR A 79 -2.45 23.35 -9.37
N THR A 80 -3.64 23.04 -8.85
CA THR A 80 -3.98 23.12 -7.44
C THR A 80 -3.55 21.87 -6.67
N TYR A 81 -3.32 22.01 -5.37
CA TYR A 81 -2.89 20.91 -4.51
C TYR A 81 -3.90 19.76 -4.50
N ASP A 82 -5.19 20.08 -4.36
CA ASP A 82 -6.29 19.11 -4.18
C ASP A 82 -7.01 18.71 -5.47
N ASP A 83 -6.42 18.95 -6.64
CA ASP A 83 -7.04 18.49 -7.89
C ASP A 83 -7.20 16.96 -7.87
N ARG A 84 -8.44 16.50 -8.03
CA ARG A 84 -8.80 15.07 -7.98
C ARG A 84 -8.09 14.27 -9.07
N ARG A 85 -7.72 14.90 -10.19
CA ARG A 85 -7.01 14.24 -11.29
C ARG A 85 -5.62 13.75 -10.89
N HIS A 86 -4.98 14.36 -9.88
CA HIS A 86 -3.73 13.84 -9.30
C HIS A 86 -3.93 12.43 -8.76
N GLY A 87 -4.99 12.25 -7.96
CA GLY A 87 -5.34 10.96 -7.37
C GLY A 87 -5.68 9.93 -8.42
N THR A 88 -6.47 10.27 -9.44
CA THR A 88 -6.79 9.36 -10.55
C THR A 88 -5.53 8.88 -11.26
N PHE A 89 -4.64 9.80 -11.65
CA PHE A 89 -3.39 9.47 -12.35
C PHE A 89 -2.47 8.58 -11.51
N VAL A 90 -2.25 8.94 -10.24
CA VAL A 90 -1.37 8.16 -9.36
C VAL A 90 -1.99 6.80 -9.06
N PHE A 91 -3.31 6.71 -8.89
CA PHE A 91 -3.98 5.44 -8.65
C PHE A 91 -3.76 4.46 -9.81
N GLU A 92 -4.01 4.88 -11.04
CA GLU A 92 -3.78 4.05 -12.24
C GLU A 92 -2.32 3.62 -12.36
N THR A 93 -1.41 4.58 -12.14
CA THR A 93 0.05 4.35 -12.25
C THR A 93 0.53 3.36 -11.19
N CYS A 94 0.15 3.57 -9.93
CA CYS A 94 0.62 2.77 -8.81
C CYS A 94 -0.08 1.42 -8.71
N GLN A 95 -1.35 1.31 -9.11
CA GLN A 95 -2.03 0.02 -9.21
C GLN A 95 -1.32 -0.91 -10.20
N LYS A 96 -0.92 -0.38 -11.37
CA LYS A 96 -0.14 -1.15 -12.36
C LYS A 96 1.23 -1.54 -11.80
N ALA A 97 1.97 -0.56 -11.27
CA ALA A 97 3.31 -0.78 -10.74
C ALA A 97 3.33 -1.71 -9.52
N PHE A 98 2.22 -1.80 -8.76
CA PHE A 98 2.09 -2.68 -7.60
C PHE A 98 2.15 -4.16 -8.00
N GLY A 99 1.38 -4.56 -9.03
CA GLY A 99 1.44 -5.94 -9.56
C GLY A 99 2.82 -6.28 -10.12
N GLU A 100 3.40 -5.38 -10.93
CA GLU A 100 4.75 -5.54 -11.49
C GLU A 100 5.81 -5.65 -10.39
N PHE A 101 5.74 -4.80 -9.37
CA PHE A 101 6.68 -4.81 -8.25
C PHE A 101 6.63 -6.12 -7.47
N LEU A 102 5.42 -6.63 -7.19
CA LEU A 102 5.24 -7.86 -6.44
C LEU A 102 5.51 -9.13 -7.28
N GLY A 103 5.57 -9.01 -8.60
CA GLY A 103 5.58 -10.16 -9.50
C GLY A 103 4.23 -10.89 -9.52
N ALA A 104 3.13 -10.16 -9.30
CA ALA A 104 1.78 -10.69 -9.26
C ALA A 104 0.99 -10.24 -10.48
N ASP A 105 0.27 -11.17 -11.12
CA ASP A 105 -0.75 -10.80 -12.09
C ASP A 105 -1.94 -10.10 -11.39
N GLU A 106 -2.84 -9.52 -12.18
CA GLU A 106 -4.01 -8.80 -11.65
C GLU A 106 -4.89 -9.69 -10.75
N SER A 107 -4.99 -10.99 -11.05
CA SER A 107 -5.78 -11.93 -10.26
C SER A 107 -5.15 -12.19 -8.90
N LEU A 108 -3.84 -12.37 -8.85
CA LEU A 108 -3.10 -12.58 -7.62
C LEU A 108 -3.01 -11.30 -6.78
N ALA A 109 -2.79 -10.14 -7.41
CA ALA A 109 -2.74 -8.85 -6.71
C ALA A 109 -4.04 -8.52 -5.95
N MET A 110 -5.18 -9.07 -6.38
CA MET A 110 -6.47 -8.96 -5.68
C MET A 110 -6.70 -9.99 -4.56
N ARG A 111 -5.79 -10.97 -4.42
CA ARG A 111 -5.91 -12.12 -3.52
C ARG A 111 -4.77 -12.18 -2.51
N VAL A 112 -4.09 -11.06 -2.28
CA VAL A 112 -2.99 -10.94 -1.32
C VAL A 112 -3.38 -10.06 -0.13
N GLN A 113 -2.71 -10.27 1.00
CA GLN A 113 -2.83 -9.52 2.25
C GLN A 113 -1.95 -8.27 2.24
N LEU A 114 -1.75 -7.68 1.06
CA LEU A 114 -0.95 -6.48 0.86
C LEU A 114 -1.83 -5.42 0.23
N SER A 115 -1.58 -4.18 0.60
CA SER A 115 -2.17 -3.00 -0.04
C SER A 115 -1.06 -2.02 -0.37
N TRP A 116 -1.45 -0.84 -0.83
CA TRP A 116 -0.52 0.24 -1.06
C TRP A 116 -1.18 1.57 -0.70
N ALA A 117 -0.35 2.55 -0.36
CA ALA A 117 -0.75 3.94 -0.20
C ALA A 117 0.13 4.82 -1.08
N TRP A 118 -0.40 5.99 -1.46
CA TRP A 118 0.38 7.00 -2.16
C TRP A 118 0.41 8.30 -1.38
N PHE A 119 1.51 9.02 -1.55
CA PHE A 119 1.78 10.29 -0.90
C PHE A 119 2.26 11.31 -1.93
N ARG A 120 1.93 12.56 -1.66
CA ARG A 120 2.45 13.73 -2.39
C ARG A 120 3.21 14.66 -1.42
N PRO A 121 3.89 15.70 -1.92
CA PRO A 121 4.48 16.73 -1.08
C PRO A 121 3.46 17.30 -0.08
N SER A 122 3.95 17.85 1.03
CA SER A 122 3.11 18.66 1.90
C SER A 122 2.65 19.92 1.15
N GLU A 123 1.64 20.63 1.66
CA GLU A 123 1.27 21.93 1.10
C GLU A 123 2.45 22.92 1.10
N ARG A 124 3.33 22.85 2.13
CA ARG A 124 4.54 23.68 2.18
C ARG A 124 5.51 23.31 1.05
N GLY A 125 5.75 22.02 0.83
CA GLY A 125 6.57 21.55 -0.28
C GLY A 125 5.96 21.91 -1.63
N TRP A 126 4.64 21.80 -1.77
CA TRP A 126 3.93 22.20 -2.98
C TRP A 126 4.09 23.70 -3.28
N LYS A 127 3.97 24.57 -2.27
CA LYS A 127 4.22 26.02 -2.41
C LYS A 127 5.65 26.34 -2.84
N LYS A 128 6.62 25.51 -2.45
CA LYS A 128 8.02 25.60 -2.89
C LYS A 128 8.27 25.04 -4.31
N GLY A 129 7.30 24.33 -4.90
CA GLY A 129 7.39 23.77 -6.24
C GLY A 129 7.56 22.25 -6.30
N ALA A 130 7.56 21.53 -5.17
CA ALA A 130 7.59 20.08 -5.18
C ALA A 130 6.33 19.51 -5.85
N ARG A 131 6.51 18.56 -6.79
CA ARG A 131 5.41 17.91 -7.52
C ARG A 131 5.56 16.39 -7.57
N TRP A 132 6.36 15.80 -6.69
CA TRP A 132 6.55 14.35 -6.71
C TRP A 132 5.31 13.58 -6.27
N TYR A 133 5.26 12.29 -6.56
CA TYR A 133 4.40 11.32 -5.89
C TYR A 133 5.26 10.11 -5.48
N ARG A 134 4.81 9.40 -4.44
CA ARG A 134 5.46 8.20 -3.90
C ARG A 134 4.38 7.17 -3.59
N CYS A 135 4.58 5.92 -4.01
CA CYS A 135 3.71 4.80 -3.67
C CYS A 135 4.47 3.75 -2.87
N ASP A 136 3.90 3.41 -1.72
CA ASP A 136 4.47 2.49 -0.75
C ASP A 136 3.58 1.23 -0.66
N VAL A 137 4.17 0.04 -0.78
CA VAL A 137 3.50 -1.22 -0.46
C VAL A 137 3.38 -1.32 1.05
N LEU A 138 2.28 -1.88 1.55
CA LEU A 138 1.97 -2.01 2.96
C LEU A 138 1.79 -3.48 3.34
N GLY A 139 2.33 -3.87 4.49
CA GLY A 139 2.22 -5.23 5.04
C GLY A 139 0.83 -5.59 5.59
N GLY A 140 -0.25 -5.21 4.92
CA GLY A 140 -1.63 -5.51 5.32
C GLY A 140 -2.65 -4.86 4.37
N PRO A 141 -3.94 -5.21 4.48
CA PRO A 141 -5.00 -4.52 3.73
C PRO A 141 -5.15 -3.06 4.17
N ASP A 142 -5.78 -2.24 3.33
CA ASP A 142 -5.97 -0.80 3.53
C ASP A 142 -6.77 -0.46 4.81
N HIS A 143 -7.68 -1.33 5.21
CA HIS A 143 -8.51 -1.22 6.41
C HIS A 143 -7.94 -1.97 7.64
N ALA A 144 -6.67 -2.38 7.60
CA ALA A 144 -6.05 -3.07 8.73
C ALA A 144 -5.92 -2.14 9.95
N THR A 145 -6.13 -2.70 11.15
CA THR A 145 -5.87 -1.98 12.42
C THR A 145 -4.39 -1.90 12.76
N SER A 146 -3.56 -2.73 12.11
CA SER A 146 -2.10 -2.68 12.17
C SER A 146 -1.49 -3.33 10.93
N TYR A 147 -0.28 -2.90 10.54
CA TYR A 147 0.47 -3.51 9.46
C TYR A 147 1.50 -4.50 9.98
N ARG A 148 1.67 -5.61 9.27
CA ARG A 148 2.68 -6.63 9.53
C ARG A 148 4.03 -6.20 8.94
N PRO A 149 5.14 -6.70 9.50
CA PRO A 149 6.45 -6.47 8.90
C PRO A 149 6.54 -7.07 7.50
N LEU A 150 7.07 -6.30 6.56
CA LEU A 150 7.43 -6.78 5.23
C LEU A 150 8.75 -7.59 5.31
N PRO A 151 9.02 -8.46 4.33
CA PRO A 151 10.37 -9.00 4.11
C PRO A 151 11.37 -7.87 3.85
N VAL A 152 12.68 -8.17 3.89
CA VAL A 152 13.75 -7.19 3.64
C VAL A 152 13.57 -6.46 2.31
N ASP A 153 13.06 -7.16 1.30
CA ASP A 153 12.61 -6.58 0.04
C ASP A 153 11.32 -7.31 -0.37
N ALA A 154 10.24 -6.56 -0.62
CA ALA A 154 8.98 -7.08 -1.12
C ALA A 154 8.93 -7.16 -2.66
N ARG A 155 9.98 -6.73 -3.35
CA ARG A 155 10.09 -6.88 -4.81
C ARG A 155 10.08 -8.36 -5.18
N GLY A 156 9.22 -8.72 -6.12
CA GLY A 156 9.10 -10.07 -6.64
C GLY A 156 8.64 -11.10 -5.59
N LEU A 157 7.92 -10.64 -4.55
CA LEU A 157 7.43 -11.51 -3.47
C LEU A 157 6.64 -12.72 -3.97
N PHE A 158 6.00 -12.62 -5.14
CA PHE A 158 5.22 -13.69 -5.77
C PHE A 158 5.83 -14.19 -7.09
N SER A 159 7.08 -13.83 -7.40
CA SER A 159 7.70 -14.24 -8.67
C SER A 159 8.08 -15.72 -8.72
N THR A 160 8.31 -16.37 -7.57
CA THR A 160 8.79 -17.76 -7.51
C THR A 160 7.91 -18.67 -6.66
N ASP A 161 7.20 -18.12 -5.68
CA ASP A 161 6.36 -18.88 -4.76
C ASP A 161 5.13 -18.05 -4.35
N LEU A 162 4.18 -18.69 -3.66
CA LEU A 162 2.96 -18.08 -3.12
C LEU A 162 2.96 -18.19 -1.59
N PRO A 163 3.74 -17.35 -0.87
CA PRO A 163 3.85 -17.43 0.57
C PRO A 163 2.48 -17.26 1.25
N ALA A 164 2.01 -18.30 1.93
CA ALA A 164 0.68 -18.35 2.55
C ALA A 164 0.41 -17.18 3.51
N ALA A 165 1.46 -16.66 4.14
CA ALA A 165 1.38 -15.48 5.00
C ALA A 165 0.88 -14.21 4.29
N TRP A 166 1.02 -14.13 2.97
CA TRP A 166 0.61 -12.97 2.18
C TRP A 166 -0.55 -13.28 1.23
N LEU A 167 -1.11 -14.49 1.25
CA LEU A 167 -2.32 -14.83 0.53
C LEU A 167 -3.57 -14.58 1.38
N THR A 168 -4.68 -14.25 0.72
CA THR A 168 -5.95 -13.96 1.38
C THR A 168 -6.82 -15.22 1.46
N CYS A 169 -7.12 -15.61 2.69
CA CYS A 169 -8.08 -16.66 3.04
C CYS A 169 -9.19 -16.06 3.92
N ALA A 170 -10.17 -16.86 4.30
CA ALA A 170 -11.24 -16.45 5.19
C ALA A 170 -11.67 -17.54 6.16
N ARG A 171 -12.09 -17.14 7.35
CA ARG A 171 -12.56 -18.02 8.43
C ARG A 171 -14.06 -17.83 8.65
N GLY A 172 -14.81 -18.91 8.74
CA GLY A 172 -16.25 -18.95 8.91
C GLY A 172 -16.88 -20.20 8.28
N SER A 173 -17.94 -20.73 8.88
CA SER A 173 -18.64 -21.92 8.38
C SER A 173 -19.29 -21.72 7.00
N SER A 174 -19.64 -20.48 6.67
CA SER A 174 -20.06 -20.02 5.36
C SER A 174 -19.17 -18.89 4.86
N PHE A 175 -19.09 -18.70 3.54
CA PHE A 175 -18.31 -17.60 2.98
C PHE A 175 -18.93 -16.24 3.32
N ALA A 176 -20.27 -16.14 3.27
CA ALA A 176 -20.99 -14.94 3.63
C ALA A 176 -20.82 -14.65 5.13
N GLY A 177 -20.26 -13.48 5.47
CA GLY A 177 -19.94 -13.13 6.86
C GLY A 177 -18.62 -13.72 7.38
N SER A 178 -17.84 -14.40 6.53
CA SER A 178 -16.49 -14.86 6.90
C SER A 178 -15.53 -13.69 7.18
N THR A 179 -14.56 -13.93 8.07
CA THR A 179 -13.51 -12.97 8.41
C THR A 179 -12.28 -13.22 7.56
N LYS A 180 -11.75 -12.19 6.89
CA LYS A 180 -10.54 -12.30 6.07
C LYS A 180 -9.29 -12.48 6.95
N VAL A 181 -8.44 -13.42 6.58
CA VAL A 181 -7.24 -13.81 7.32
C VAL A 181 -6.11 -14.20 6.36
N PRO A 182 -4.83 -14.12 6.77
CA PRO A 182 -3.74 -14.75 6.03
C PRO A 182 -3.95 -16.26 5.89
N CYS A 183 -3.60 -16.83 4.74
CA CYS A 183 -3.68 -18.29 4.55
C CYS A 183 -2.71 -19.10 5.42
N SER A 184 -1.75 -18.44 6.08
CA SER A 184 -0.91 -19.08 7.11
C SER A 184 -1.63 -19.27 8.45
N GLU A 185 -2.81 -18.67 8.64
CA GLU A 185 -3.67 -18.89 9.80
C GLU A 185 -4.76 -19.91 9.48
N LYS A 186 -5.40 -20.49 10.50
CA LYS A 186 -6.56 -21.38 10.34
C LYS A 186 -7.68 -20.69 9.54
N HIS A 187 -8.18 -21.36 8.49
CA HIS A 187 -9.14 -20.81 7.56
C HIS A 187 -9.99 -21.88 6.86
N ASP A 188 -11.26 -21.54 6.63
CA ASP A 188 -12.22 -22.44 5.97
C ASP A 188 -12.38 -22.14 4.48
N TRP A 189 -11.83 -21.01 4.01
CA TRP A 189 -11.97 -20.55 2.62
C TRP A 189 -10.67 -19.96 2.08
N ARG A 190 -10.37 -20.23 0.82
CA ARG A 190 -9.22 -19.68 0.10
C ARG A 190 -9.66 -18.87 -1.12
N ALA A 191 -9.06 -17.69 -1.33
CA ALA A 191 -9.23 -16.96 -2.58
C ALA A 191 -8.39 -17.63 -3.69
N VAL A 192 -9.05 -18.28 -4.65
CA VAL A 192 -8.35 -19.15 -5.62
C VAL A 192 -8.17 -18.51 -7.00
N THR A 193 -9.09 -17.64 -7.41
CA THR A 193 -8.98 -16.92 -8.69
C THR A 193 -9.86 -15.67 -8.69
N THR A 194 -9.83 -14.91 -9.79
CA THR A 194 -10.71 -13.78 -10.04
C THR A 194 -11.41 -13.92 -11.39
N VAL A 195 -12.54 -13.25 -11.52
CA VAL A 195 -13.32 -13.17 -12.76
C VAL A 195 -13.50 -11.74 -13.19
N LYS A 196 -13.19 -11.46 -14.45
CA LYS A 196 -13.50 -10.17 -15.07
C LYS A 196 -14.98 -10.12 -15.44
N VAL A 197 -15.70 -9.16 -14.87
CA VAL A 197 -17.15 -8.98 -15.06
C VAL A 197 -17.52 -7.88 -16.07
N GLY A 198 -16.51 -7.19 -16.63
CA GLY A 198 -16.64 -6.24 -17.74
C GLY A 198 -15.31 -5.60 -18.15
N GLN A 199 -15.34 -4.73 -19.15
CA GLN A 199 -14.18 -4.02 -19.72
C GLN A 199 -14.00 -2.62 -19.10
N PRO A 200 -12.80 -2.01 -19.23
CA PRO A 200 -12.56 -0.66 -18.73
C PRO A 200 -13.56 0.39 -19.25
N ALA A 201 -13.89 0.33 -20.55
CA ALA A 201 -14.79 1.28 -21.23
C ALA A 201 -16.29 0.97 -21.05
N ASP A 202 -16.64 -0.16 -20.43
CA ASP A 202 -18.03 -0.54 -20.24
C ASP A 202 -18.73 0.36 -19.19
N HIS A 203 -20.03 0.56 -19.37
CA HIS A 203 -20.88 1.09 -18.30
C HIS A 203 -21.05 0.03 -17.20
N TYR A 204 -21.31 0.49 -15.97
CA TYR A 204 -21.59 -0.42 -14.86
C TYR A 204 -22.84 -1.27 -15.18
N PRO A 205 -22.74 -2.61 -15.22
CA PRO A 205 -23.86 -3.46 -15.65
C PRO A 205 -24.93 -3.64 -14.56
N GLY A 206 -24.74 -3.06 -13.37
CA GLY A 206 -25.65 -3.18 -12.24
C GLY A 206 -25.32 -4.37 -11.33
N ASP A 207 -25.68 -4.24 -10.05
CA ASP A 207 -25.34 -5.17 -8.97
C ASP A 207 -25.77 -6.62 -9.29
N ARG A 208 -26.95 -6.80 -9.89
CA ARG A 208 -27.50 -8.12 -10.20
C ARG A 208 -26.67 -8.85 -11.25
N ILE A 209 -26.26 -8.15 -12.30
CA ILE A 209 -25.47 -8.75 -13.39
C ILE A 209 -24.08 -9.13 -12.90
N VAL A 210 -23.44 -8.27 -12.09
CA VAL A 210 -22.13 -8.59 -11.48
C VAL A 210 -22.25 -9.86 -10.63
N GLN A 211 -23.26 -9.96 -9.76
CA GLN A 211 -23.45 -11.13 -8.90
C GLN A 211 -23.66 -12.42 -9.68
N VAL A 212 -24.53 -12.40 -10.70
CA VAL A 212 -24.82 -13.60 -11.52
C VAL A 212 -23.58 -14.04 -12.28
N ARG A 213 -22.89 -13.13 -12.97
CA ARG A 213 -21.65 -13.44 -13.70
C ARG A 213 -20.57 -14.00 -12.78
N SER A 214 -20.41 -13.41 -11.59
CA SER A 214 -19.44 -13.88 -10.61
C SER A 214 -19.79 -15.25 -10.07
N ARG A 215 -21.06 -15.49 -9.70
CA ARG A 215 -21.52 -16.79 -9.21
C ARG A 215 -21.23 -17.89 -10.23
N ASP A 216 -21.70 -17.71 -11.46
CA ASP A 216 -21.65 -18.75 -12.49
C ASP A 216 -20.19 -19.11 -12.84
N TYR A 217 -19.35 -18.11 -13.04
CA TYR A 217 -17.92 -18.34 -13.32
C TYR A 217 -17.18 -18.94 -12.12
N CYS A 218 -17.44 -18.45 -10.91
CA CYS A 218 -16.74 -18.94 -9.72
C CYS A 218 -17.13 -20.38 -9.39
N GLN A 219 -18.38 -20.80 -9.66
CA GLN A 219 -18.77 -22.20 -9.55
C GLN A 219 -17.87 -23.09 -10.40
N GLU A 220 -17.82 -22.82 -11.71
CA GLU A 220 -17.05 -23.61 -12.66
C GLU A 220 -15.55 -23.57 -12.35
N SER A 221 -15.00 -22.39 -12.09
CA SER A 221 -13.57 -22.21 -11.88
C SER A 221 -13.08 -22.81 -10.56
N VAL A 222 -13.88 -22.73 -9.49
CA VAL A 222 -13.56 -23.38 -8.22
C VAL A 222 -13.65 -24.90 -8.38
N GLY A 223 -14.68 -25.41 -9.07
CA GLY A 223 -14.78 -26.82 -9.41
C GLY A 223 -13.52 -27.31 -10.11
N GLY A 224 -13.06 -26.60 -11.15
CA GLY A 224 -11.82 -26.94 -11.86
C GLY A 224 -10.57 -26.88 -10.97
N TRP A 225 -10.45 -25.85 -10.14
CA TRP A 225 -9.35 -25.72 -9.17
C TRP A 225 -9.31 -26.87 -8.15
N MET A 226 -10.47 -27.39 -7.75
CA MET A 226 -10.60 -28.54 -6.85
C MET A 226 -10.53 -29.90 -7.57
N HIS A 227 -10.29 -29.93 -8.88
CA HIS A 227 -10.31 -31.14 -9.72
C HIS A 227 -11.68 -31.82 -9.81
N TYR A 228 -12.76 -31.03 -9.84
CA TYR A 228 -14.16 -31.43 -10.04
C TYR A 228 -14.62 -32.58 -9.13
N PRO A 229 -14.56 -32.44 -7.80
CA PRO A 229 -15.15 -33.42 -6.91
C PRO A 229 -16.68 -33.47 -7.07
N PRO A 230 -17.35 -34.58 -6.68
CA PRO A 230 -18.81 -34.69 -6.75
C PRO A 230 -19.53 -33.58 -5.99
N ASP A 231 -18.99 -33.20 -4.82
CA ASP A 231 -19.49 -32.15 -3.96
C ASP A 231 -18.37 -31.18 -3.60
N TYR A 232 -18.64 -29.87 -3.73
CA TYR A 232 -17.77 -28.81 -3.24
C TYR A 232 -18.55 -27.54 -2.92
N ASP A 233 -18.01 -26.76 -2.00
CA ASP A 233 -18.54 -25.44 -1.63
C ASP A 233 -17.69 -24.35 -2.26
N TYR A 234 -18.35 -23.36 -2.85
CA TYR A 234 -17.69 -22.17 -3.40
C TYR A 234 -18.38 -20.88 -2.93
N GLY A 235 -17.64 -19.77 -3.00
CA GLY A 235 -18.13 -18.43 -2.71
C GLY A 235 -17.56 -17.42 -3.69
N TYR A 236 -18.12 -16.21 -3.68
CA TYR A 236 -17.63 -15.10 -4.49
C TYR A 236 -17.81 -13.77 -3.74
N SER A 237 -16.77 -12.93 -3.76
CA SER A 237 -16.90 -11.53 -3.37
C SER A 237 -17.09 -10.68 -4.62
N TRP A 238 -18.03 -9.76 -4.55
CA TRP A 238 -18.39 -8.85 -5.63
C TRP A 238 -18.39 -7.40 -5.12
N PHE A 239 -18.60 -6.46 -6.03
CA PHE A 239 -18.46 -5.03 -5.76
C PHE A 239 -19.59 -4.23 -6.41
N ARG A 240 -19.81 -3.01 -5.92
CA ARG A 240 -20.88 -2.11 -6.37
C ARG A 240 -20.33 -1.03 -7.31
N GLU A 241 -21.22 -0.15 -7.77
CA GLU A 241 -20.89 0.92 -8.71
C GLU A 241 -19.71 1.81 -8.25
N ALA A 242 -19.56 2.04 -6.94
CA ALA A 242 -18.46 2.85 -6.40
C ALA A 242 -17.08 2.26 -6.76
N GLN A 243 -16.89 0.96 -6.56
CA GLN A 243 -15.65 0.28 -6.92
C GLN A 243 -15.49 0.18 -8.45
N TRP A 244 -16.59 0.09 -9.21
CA TRP A 244 -16.54 0.18 -10.67
C TRP A 244 -15.99 1.55 -11.13
N LYS A 245 -16.46 2.64 -10.53
CA LYS A 245 -15.93 3.99 -10.80
C LYS A 245 -14.46 4.14 -10.40
N ALA A 246 -14.01 3.40 -9.40
CA ALA A 246 -12.59 3.31 -9.00
C ALA A 246 -11.76 2.37 -9.89
N GLY A 247 -12.33 1.80 -10.96
CA GLY A 247 -11.61 0.98 -11.92
C GLY A 247 -11.66 -0.52 -11.66
N ASN A 248 -12.29 -1.01 -10.57
CA ASN A 248 -12.44 -2.43 -10.35
C ASN A 248 -13.35 -3.05 -11.44
N ARG A 249 -12.88 -4.13 -12.06
CA ARG A 249 -13.63 -4.92 -13.05
C ARG A 249 -13.70 -6.40 -12.69
N ARG A 250 -13.30 -6.76 -11.48
CA ARG A 250 -13.08 -8.15 -11.08
C ARG A 250 -13.72 -8.50 -9.75
N SER A 251 -14.29 -9.71 -9.71
CA SER A 251 -14.75 -10.37 -8.49
C SER A 251 -13.77 -11.48 -8.12
N VAL A 252 -13.72 -11.86 -6.84
CA VAL A 252 -12.82 -12.92 -6.35
C VAL A 252 -13.63 -14.18 -6.08
N CYS A 253 -13.13 -15.32 -6.54
CA CYS A 253 -13.70 -16.64 -6.32
C CYS A 253 -13.02 -17.33 -5.12
N TRP A 254 -13.83 -17.99 -4.30
CA TRP A 254 -13.41 -18.60 -3.05
C TRP A 254 -13.77 -20.08 -3.04
N ALA A 255 -12.80 -20.92 -2.72
CA ALA A 255 -13.01 -22.35 -2.50
C ALA A 255 -13.07 -22.62 -1.00
N LYS A 256 -13.98 -23.50 -0.56
CA LYS A 256 -13.93 -24.01 0.80
C LYS A 256 -12.76 -24.99 0.95
N THR A 257 -12.03 -24.87 2.04
CA THR A 257 -10.83 -25.66 2.37
C THR A 257 -10.90 -26.11 3.83
N ASP A 258 -10.13 -27.14 4.17
CA ASP A 258 -10.08 -27.80 5.48
C ASP A 258 -8.81 -27.47 6.29
N GLN A 259 -8.32 -26.21 6.20
CA GLN A 259 -6.99 -25.80 6.68
C GLN A 259 -6.99 -25.13 8.07
#